data_AF-A0A7J4GWY6-F1
#
_entry.id   AF-A0A7J4GWY6-F1
#
_cell.length_a   1.000
_cell.length_b   1.000
_cell.length_c   1.000
_cell.angle_alpha   90.00
_cell.angle_beta   90.00
_cell.angle_gamma   90.00
#
_symmetry.space_group_name_H-M   'P 1'
#
loop_
_entity.id
_entity.type
_entity.pdbx_description
1 polymer ?
#
loop_
_entity_poly.entity_id
_entity_poly.type
_entity_poly.pdbx_seq_one_letter_code
_entity_poly.pdbx_strand_id
1 'polypeptide(L)'
;MAKREDSFNRSGNRDRVNGPANPEIRFEKAAKALKKAIERNRLGHPIIVEGLKDVRCLKTLGFVGIIETINRGWDRSKLIANLYEKYGDFDSGDGGAPMILLMDWDRTGGRLQTSIRNRLESMDVKVDESLRT
;
A
#
# COMPACT_ATOMS: atom_id res chain seq x y z
N MET A 1 8.84 -19.12 -55.10
CA MET A 1 9.88 -18.99 -54.06
C MET A 1 9.50 -17.82 -53.15
N ALA A 2 8.87 -18.12 -52.01
CA ALA A 2 8.46 -17.11 -51.04
C ALA A 2 9.67 -16.68 -50.20
N LYS A 3 9.99 -15.39 -50.18
CA LYS A 3 10.91 -14.81 -49.19
C LYS A 3 10.09 -14.40 -47.97
N ARG A 4 10.39 -15.03 -46.84
CA ARG A 4 9.94 -14.65 -45.50
C ARG A 4 10.55 -13.31 -45.12
N GLU A 5 9.71 -12.35 -44.75
CA GLU A 5 10.08 -11.21 -43.92
C GLU A 5 9.49 -11.45 -42.53
N ASP A 6 10.25 -12.15 -41.68
CA ASP A 6 10.01 -12.14 -40.24
C ASP A 6 10.76 -10.94 -39.66
N SER A 7 10.04 -9.86 -39.38
CA SER A 7 10.48 -8.87 -38.38
C SER A 7 9.33 -8.60 -37.42
N PHE A 8 9.40 -9.34 -36.33
CA PHE A 8 8.48 -9.33 -35.23
C PHE A 8 8.63 -8.02 -34.44
N ASN A 9 7.82 -7.01 -34.77
CA ASN A 9 7.70 -5.80 -33.96
C ASN A 9 6.95 -6.10 -32.66
N ARG A 10 7.64 -6.66 -31.66
CA ARG A 10 7.21 -6.63 -30.26
C ARG A 10 7.89 -5.46 -29.55
N SER A 11 7.46 -4.23 -29.86
CA SER A 11 7.52 -3.16 -28.87
C SER A 11 6.41 -3.41 -27.86
N GLY A 12 6.67 -4.32 -26.92
CA GLY A 12 5.84 -4.47 -25.72
C GLY A 12 5.85 -3.14 -24.99
N ASN A 13 4.71 -2.44 -25.05
CA ASN A 13 4.43 -1.27 -24.25
C ASN A 13 4.56 -1.67 -22.77
N ARG A 14 5.76 -1.53 -22.23
CA ARG A 14 5.98 -1.54 -20.79
C ARG A 14 5.44 -0.19 -20.35
N ASP A 15 4.21 -0.19 -19.88
CA ASP A 15 3.58 0.94 -19.21
C ASP A 15 4.51 1.39 -18.06
N ARG A 16 5.41 2.31 -18.38
CA ARG A 16 6.07 3.14 -17.38
C ARG A 16 4.96 4.04 -16.89
N VAL A 17 4.55 3.82 -15.65
CA VAL A 17 3.61 4.65 -14.90
C VAL A 17 4.23 6.04 -14.73
N ASN A 18 4.24 6.83 -15.79
CA ASN A 18 4.64 8.23 -15.76
C ASN A 18 3.40 9.00 -15.30
N GLY A 19 3.36 9.30 -13.99
CA GLY A 19 2.50 10.37 -13.49
C GLY A 19 2.79 11.69 -14.21
N PRO A 20 1.94 12.72 -14.03
CA PRO A 20 2.09 14.00 -14.71
C PRO A 20 3.53 14.53 -14.54
N ALA A 21 4.13 14.99 -15.65
CA ALA A 21 5.52 15.41 -15.70
C ALA A 21 5.84 16.59 -14.76
N ASN A 22 4.82 17.34 -14.32
CA ASN A 22 4.97 18.46 -13.41
C ASN A 22 5.14 18.00 -11.94
N PRO A 23 6.28 18.29 -11.30
CA PRO A 23 6.52 18.02 -9.87
C PRO A 23 5.44 18.62 -8.95
N GLU A 24 4.92 19.81 -9.25
CA GLU A 24 3.91 20.48 -8.41
C GLU A 24 2.62 19.66 -8.30
N ILE A 25 2.15 19.13 -9.43
CA ILE A 25 0.95 18.28 -9.49
C ILE A 25 1.18 16.99 -8.67
N ARG A 26 2.39 16.43 -8.73
CA ARG A 26 2.76 15.23 -7.96
C ARG A 26 2.81 15.52 -6.47
N PHE A 27 3.39 16.64 -6.06
CA PHE A 27 3.45 17.05 -4.67
C PHE A 27 2.05 17.35 -4.12
N GLU A 28 1.20 18.01 -4.90
CA GLU A 28 -0.19 18.28 -4.50
C GLU A 28 -0.98 16.97 -4.32
N LYS A 29 -0.84 16.01 -5.26
CA LYS A 29 -1.47 14.69 -5.14
C LYS A 29 -0.98 13.96 -3.90
N ALA A 30 0.34 13.95 -3.66
CA ALA A 30 0.92 13.32 -2.48
C ALA A 30 0.45 13.98 -1.18
N ALA A 31 0.39 15.31 -1.14
CA ALA A 31 -0.09 16.06 0.02
C ALA A 31 -1.57 15.75 0.32
N LYS A 32 -2.42 15.68 -0.71
CA LYS A 32 -3.84 15.29 -0.57
C LYS A 32 -3.98 13.87 -0.04
N ALA A 33 -3.20 12.92 -0.57
CA ALA A 33 -3.21 11.52 -0.11
C ALA A 33 -2.73 11.40 1.34
N LEU A 34 -1.64 12.09 1.71
CA LEU A 34 -1.12 12.15 3.08
C LEU A 34 -2.14 12.73 4.04
N LYS A 35 -2.77 13.86 3.70
CA LYS A 35 -3.81 14.49 4.53
C LYS A 35 -4.95 13.52 4.81
N LYS A 36 -5.46 12.85 3.77
CA LYS A 36 -6.53 11.85 3.92
C LYS A 36 -6.08 10.70 4.83
N ALA A 37 -4.87 10.18 4.65
CA ALA A 37 -4.37 9.09 5.49
C ALA A 37 -4.19 9.52 6.95
N ILE A 38 -3.76 10.75 7.23
CA ILE A 38 -3.67 11.29 8.60
C ILE A 38 -5.06 11.36 9.25
N GLU A 39 -6.06 11.86 8.52
CA GLU A 39 -7.45 11.94 8.99
C GLU A 39 -8.01 10.56 9.28
N ARG A 40 -7.86 9.60 8.36
CA ARG A 40 -8.27 8.21 8.55
C ARG A 40 -7.55 7.57 9.75
N ASN A 41 -6.25 7.78 9.87
CA ASN A 41 -5.50 7.24 11.01
C ASN A 41 -5.99 7.80 12.35
N ARG A 42 -6.39 9.07 12.38
CA ARG A 42 -7.00 9.68 13.58
C ARG A 42 -8.36 9.08 13.91
N LEU A 43 -9.13 8.61 12.93
CA LEU A 43 -10.40 7.91 13.10
C LEU A 43 -10.23 6.44 13.51
N GLY A 44 -8.99 5.95 13.65
CA GLY A 44 -8.70 4.61 14.16
C GLY A 44 -8.16 3.64 13.12
N HIS A 45 -8.10 4.01 11.83
CA HIS A 45 -7.50 3.17 10.80
C HIS A 45 -6.00 2.94 11.07
N PRO A 46 -5.57 1.71 11.38
CA PRO A 46 -4.16 1.43 11.62
C PRO A 46 -3.37 1.57 10.32
N ILE A 47 -2.15 2.07 10.44
CA ILE A 47 -1.18 2.07 9.33
C ILE A 47 -0.18 0.94 9.56
N ILE A 48 -0.14 0.01 8.63
CA ILE A 48 0.72 -1.16 8.67
C ILE A 48 2.00 -0.84 7.90
N VAL A 49 3.15 -0.92 8.57
CA VAL A 49 4.48 -0.56 8.03
C VAL A 49 5.51 -1.66 8.23
N GLU A 50 6.64 -1.59 7.55
CA GLU A 50 7.71 -2.59 7.65
C GLU A 50 8.48 -2.49 8.97
N GLY A 51 8.90 -1.27 9.35
CA GLY A 51 9.85 -1.09 10.45
C GLY A 51 9.65 0.16 11.30
N LEU A 52 10.44 0.24 12.38
CA LEU A 52 10.38 1.31 13.37
C LEU A 52 10.79 2.69 12.82
N LYS A 53 11.56 2.72 11.72
CA LYS A 53 11.90 4.00 11.05
C LYS A 53 10.67 4.62 10.42
N ASP A 54 9.81 3.81 9.82
CA ASP A 54 8.55 4.26 9.21
C ASP A 54 7.60 4.80 10.28
N VAL A 55 7.50 4.09 11.42
CA VAL A 55 6.73 4.56 12.58
C VAL A 55 7.19 5.95 13.02
N ARG A 56 8.50 6.15 13.18
CA ARG A 56 9.05 7.46 13.56
C ARG A 56 8.76 8.53 12.52
N CYS A 57 8.94 8.21 11.25
CA CYS A 57 8.65 9.13 10.14
C CYS A 57 7.18 9.58 10.14
N LEU A 58 6.25 8.61 10.19
CA LEU A 58 4.82 8.90 10.20
C LEU A 58 4.41 9.68 11.46
N LYS A 59 4.96 9.37 12.63
CA LYS A 59 4.71 10.16 13.85
C LYS A 59 5.14 11.62 13.66
N THR A 60 6.31 11.86 13.06
CA THR A 60 6.78 13.22 12.73
C THR A 60 5.90 13.92 11.70
N LEU A 61 5.30 13.18 10.76
CA LEU A 61 4.36 13.72 9.76
C LEU A 61 2.95 14.01 10.31
N GLY A 62 2.68 13.70 11.59
CA GLY A 62 1.41 14.03 12.26
C GLY A 62 0.42 12.87 12.37
N PHE A 63 0.84 11.63 12.11
CA PHE A 63 0.01 10.45 12.32
C PHE A 63 -0.08 10.10 13.82
N VAL A 64 -1.25 10.31 14.42
CA VAL A 64 -1.46 10.17 15.86
C VAL A 64 -2.03 8.81 16.29
N GLY A 65 -2.71 8.10 15.39
CA GLY A 65 -3.35 6.82 15.64
C GLY A 65 -2.37 5.64 15.67
N ILE A 66 -2.95 4.44 15.50
CA ILE A 66 -2.21 3.17 15.52
C ILE A 66 -1.29 3.09 14.29
N ILE A 67 -0.02 2.75 14.53
CA ILE A 67 0.95 2.43 13.48
C ILE A 67 1.60 1.10 13.90
N GLU A 68 1.35 0.04 13.15
CA GLU A 68 1.79 -1.32 13.49
C GLU A 68 2.87 -1.82 12.52
N THR A 69 3.99 -2.27 13.08
CA THR A 69 5.08 -2.88 12.31
C THR A 69 4.85 -4.36 12.09
N ILE A 70 5.14 -4.85 10.88
CA ILE A 70 5.04 -6.28 10.53
C ILE A 70 6.31 -7.09 10.81
N ASN A 71 7.47 -6.45 11.00
CA ASN A 71 8.74 -7.15 11.26
C ASN A 71 8.87 -7.63 12.71
N ARG A 72 8.10 -8.68 13.07
CA ARG A 72 8.08 -9.30 14.41
C ARG A 72 8.74 -10.69 14.48
N GLY A 73 9.44 -11.09 13.42
CA GLY A 73 9.93 -12.46 13.25
C GLY A 73 8.81 -13.51 13.08
N TRP A 74 7.59 -13.06 12.76
CA TRP A 74 6.46 -13.95 12.48
C TRP A 74 6.49 -14.43 11.04
N ASP A 75 6.03 -15.65 10.80
CA ASP A 75 5.70 -16.09 9.46
C ASP A 75 4.49 -15.32 8.89
N ARG A 76 4.28 -15.46 7.58
CA ARG A 76 3.21 -14.75 6.88
C ARG A 76 1.83 -15.10 7.43
N SER A 77 1.56 -16.37 7.71
CA SER A 77 0.23 -16.82 8.14
C SER A 77 -0.13 -16.24 9.49
N LYS A 78 0.82 -16.24 10.44
CA LYS A 78 0.65 -15.64 11.75
C LYS A 78 0.43 -14.12 11.67
N LEU A 79 1.13 -13.43 10.77
CA LEU A 79 0.90 -12.01 10.52
C LEU A 79 -0.53 -11.75 10.03
N ILE A 80 -0.99 -12.50 9.02
CA ILE A 80 -2.33 -12.32 8.45
C ILE A 80 -3.41 -12.60 9.50
N ALA A 81 -3.30 -13.70 10.24
CA ALA A 81 -4.23 -14.03 11.31
C ALA A 81 -4.31 -12.89 12.34
N ASN A 82 -3.17 -12.34 12.77
CA ASN A 82 -3.16 -11.24 13.73
C ASN A 82 -3.79 -9.95 13.19
N LEU A 83 -3.54 -9.60 11.93
CA LEU A 83 -4.13 -8.41 11.31
C LEU A 83 -5.64 -8.58 11.14
N TYR A 84 -6.09 -9.77 10.74
CA TYR A 84 -7.51 -10.10 10.63
C TYR A 84 -8.21 -10.03 11.99
N GLU A 85 -7.67 -10.69 13.01
CA GLU A 85 -8.27 -10.71 14.36
C GLU A 85 -8.38 -9.31 14.98
N LYS A 86 -7.40 -8.43 14.73
CA LYS A 86 -7.41 -7.08 15.32
C LYS A 86 -8.27 -6.09 14.57
N TYR A 87 -8.31 -6.21 13.24
CA TYR A 87 -8.77 -5.12 12.38
C TYR A 87 -9.72 -5.56 11.27
N GLY A 88 -9.95 -6.86 11.10
CA GLY A 88 -10.79 -7.40 10.02
C GLY A 88 -12.22 -6.86 10.06
N ASP A 89 -12.79 -6.74 11.26
CA ASP A 89 -14.15 -6.25 11.49
C ASP A 89 -14.20 -4.74 11.84
N PHE A 90 -13.09 -4.01 11.69
CA PHE A 90 -13.04 -2.60 12.05
C PHE A 90 -13.85 -1.76 11.05
N ASP A 91 -14.98 -1.22 11.50
CA ASP A 91 -15.75 -0.20 10.79
C ASP A 91 -15.48 1.18 11.39
N SER A 92 -14.89 2.06 10.59
CA SER A 92 -14.64 3.45 10.95
C SER A 92 -15.81 4.39 10.65
N GLY A 93 -16.87 3.89 9.99
CA GLY A 93 -17.99 4.67 9.49
C GLY A 93 -17.71 5.43 8.19
N ASP A 94 -16.50 5.38 7.64
CA ASP A 94 -16.15 6.05 6.36
C ASP A 94 -16.36 5.16 5.11
N GLY A 95 -16.80 3.92 5.32
CA GLY A 95 -17.02 2.93 4.25
C GLY A 95 -15.75 2.49 3.52
N GLY A 96 -14.57 2.93 3.97
CA GLY A 96 -13.28 2.58 3.40
C GLY A 96 -12.71 1.30 4.02
N ALA A 97 -11.57 0.85 3.48
CA ALA A 97 -10.89 -0.32 4.00
C ALA A 97 -10.48 -0.13 5.47
N PRO A 98 -10.54 -1.18 6.31
CA PRO A 98 -10.26 -1.08 7.74
C PRO A 98 -8.84 -0.61 8.05
N MET A 99 -7.85 -0.98 7.23
CA MET A 99 -6.43 -0.68 7.46
C MET A 99 -5.74 -0.09 6.23
N ILE A 100 -4.69 0.68 6.46
CA ILE A 100 -3.83 1.28 5.43
C ILE A 100 -2.51 0.51 5.37
N LEU A 101 -2.14 0.00 4.20
CA LEU A 101 -0.90 -0.76 3.99
C LEU A 101 0.14 0.10 3.29
N LEU A 102 1.23 0.39 3.99
CA LEU A 102 2.29 1.29 3.54
C LEU A 102 3.67 0.61 3.63
N MET A 103 3.92 -0.31 2.70
CA MET A 103 5.24 -0.94 2.52
C MET A 103 6.16 -0.06 1.67
N ASP A 104 7.45 -0.40 1.60
CA ASP A 104 8.43 0.36 0.82
C ASP A 104 8.20 0.28 -0.69
N TRP A 105 8.54 1.37 -1.39
CA TRP A 105 8.42 1.49 -2.86
C TRP A 105 9.42 0.66 -3.67
N ASP A 106 10.04 -0.33 -3.04
CA ASP A 106 10.96 -1.25 -3.67
C ASP A 106 10.27 -2.56 -4.10
N ARG A 107 11.06 -3.46 -4.69
CA ARG A 107 10.58 -4.77 -5.16
C ARG A 107 10.15 -5.68 -4.00
N THR A 108 10.78 -5.57 -2.84
CA THR A 108 10.51 -6.42 -1.68
C THR A 108 9.21 -5.99 -1.02
N GLY A 109 9.07 -4.71 -0.72
CA GLY A 109 7.86 -4.09 -0.20
C GLY A 109 6.68 -4.28 -1.14
N GLY A 110 6.85 -4.16 -2.46
CA GLY A 110 5.79 -4.44 -3.43
C GLY A 110 5.28 -5.90 -3.41
N ARG A 111 6.18 -6.88 -3.27
CA ARG A 111 5.81 -8.31 -3.13
C ARG A 111 5.12 -8.57 -1.80
N LEU A 112 5.64 -7.97 -0.73
CA LEU A 112 5.14 -8.07 0.62
C LEU A 112 3.71 -7.54 0.72
N GLN A 113 3.51 -6.33 0.21
CA GLN A 113 2.23 -5.64 0.13
C GLN A 113 1.20 -6.48 -0.64
N THR A 114 1.54 -6.93 -1.85
CA THR A 114 0.68 -7.79 -2.68
C THR A 114 0.30 -9.10 -1.96
N SER A 115 1.26 -9.74 -1.29
CA SER A 115 0.99 -10.97 -0.54
C SER A 115 0.08 -10.75 0.66
N ILE A 116 0.14 -9.59 1.32
CA ILE A 116 -0.71 -9.28 2.47
C ILE A 116 -2.13 -8.96 1.98
N ARG A 117 -2.25 -8.06 0.99
CA ARG A 117 -3.53 -7.71 0.36
C ARG A 117 -4.29 -8.95 -0.09
N ASN A 118 -3.70 -9.77 -0.96
CA ASN A 118 -4.41 -10.91 -1.55
C ASN A 118 -4.94 -11.89 -0.50
N ARG A 119 -4.24 -12.06 0.62
CA ARG A 119 -4.65 -12.96 1.71
C ARG A 119 -5.77 -12.37 2.56
N LEU A 120 -5.68 -11.09 2.91
CA LEU A 120 -6.76 -10.41 3.64
C LEU A 120 -8.03 -10.31 2.79
N GLU A 121 -7.90 -9.98 1.50
CA GLU A 121 -9.04 -9.91 0.58
C GLU A 121 -9.69 -11.27 0.35
N SER A 122 -8.93 -12.37 0.39
CA SER A 122 -9.49 -13.73 0.36
C SER A 122 -10.30 -14.09 1.61
N MET A 123 -10.20 -13.27 2.65
CA MET A 123 -10.98 -13.34 3.90
C MET A 123 -11.98 -12.18 4.00
N ASP A 124 -12.36 -11.57 2.86
CA ASP A 124 -13.29 -10.44 2.74
C ASP A 124 -12.85 -9.14 3.44
N VAL A 125 -11.56 -9.02 3.81
CA VAL A 125 -10.98 -7.81 4.41
C VAL A 125 -10.23 -7.00 3.36
N LYS A 126 -10.78 -5.84 2.99
CA LYS A 126 -10.11 -4.89 2.08
C LYS A 126 -8.93 -4.19 2.77
N VAL A 127 -8.00 -3.68 1.96
CA VAL A 127 -6.89 -2.83 2.43
C VAL A 127 -6.80 -1.54 1.60
N ASP A 128 -6.40 -0.44 2.24
CA ASP A 128 -6.13 0.82 1.55
C ASP A 128 -4.65 0.91 1.17
N GLU A 129 -4.38 1.05 -0.13
CA GLU A 129 -3.04 1.19 -0.69
C GLU A 129 -2.81 2.56 -1.36
N SER A 130 -3.74 3.51 -1.19
CA SER A 130 -3.80 4.76 -1.95
C SER A 130 -2.59 5.67 -1.75
N LEU A 131 -1.87 5.57 -0.63
CA LEU A 131 -0.61 6.29 -0.41
C LEU A 131 0.52 5.86 -1.37
N ARG A 132 0.35 4.75 -2.09
CA ARG A 132 1.31 4.26 -3.08
C ARG A 132 0.89 4.49 -4.53
N THR A 133 -0.17 5.27 -4.81
CA THR A 133 -0.71 5.43 -6.19
C THR A 133 -0.96 6.87 -6.57
#